data_AF-A0A918HLY6-F1
#
_entry.id   AF-A0A918HLY6-F1
#
_cell.length_a   1.000
_cell.length_b   1.000
_cell.length_c   1.000
_cell.angle_alpha   90.00
_cell.angle_beta   90.00
_cell.angle_gamma   90.00
#
_symmetry.space_group_name_H-M   'P 1'
#
loop_
_entity.id
_entity.type
_entity.pdbx_description
1 polymer ?
#
loop_
_entity_poly.entity_id
_entity_poly.type
_entity_poly.pdbx_seq_one_letter_code
_entity_poly.pdbx_strand_id
1 'polypeptide(L)'
;MSGSLRPGPLPATPADLLRARDRDHLLRTELTRVREAAVAWRNGLGALLAALIGFSLIKGRADIGQLSQGWAVGVGVALLAALIAGAVGALLLIRAAHGRPRIASADTVLPGRAADHMEALAAATMLRRGITLTLLCTAFLVAAVATTWYGPARHRPALRITTPAGTVCGSVVRVDRGTLVLRTADGEIATDLTTASAVQAVETCGG
;
A
#
# COMPACT_ATOMS: atom_id res chain seq x y z
N MET A 1 -30.96 29.95 13.30
CA MET A 1 -32.44 30.03 13.23
C MET A 1 -33.00 28.73 13.78
N SER A 2 -33.50 28.78 15.02
CA SER A 2 -33.97 27.61 15.79
C SER A 2 -35.43 27.33 15.47
N GLY A 3 -35.71 26.34 14.62
CA GLY A 3 -37.06 25.87 14.35
C GLY A 3 -37.52 24.91 15.44
N SER A 4 -38.43 25.35 16.31
CA SER A 4 -39.13 24.47 17.26
C SER A 4 -39.83 23.35 16.47
N LEU A 5 -39.52 22.08 16.75
CA LEU A 5 -40.36 20.98 16.28
C LEU A 5 -41.74 21.15 16.93
N ARG A 6 -42.72 21.57 16.14
CA ARG A 6 -44.12 21.52 16.56
C ARG A 6 -44.51 20.04 16.63
N PRO A 7 -45.07 19.54 17.75
CA PRO A 7 -45.73 18.25 17.74
C PRO A 7 -46.76 18.26 16.60
N GLY A 8 -46.80 17.19 15.82
CA GLY A 8 -47.82 17.04 14.78
C GLY A 8 -49.21 17.20 15.40
N PRO A 9 -50.21 17.66 14.64
CA PRO A 9 -51.53 18.00 15.17
C PRO A 9 -52.29 16.83 15.83
N LEU A 10 -51.80 15.59 15.68
CA LEU A 10 -52.38 14.41 16.30
C LEU A 10 -51.48 13.87 17.43
N PRO A 11 -52.06 13.43 18.55
CA PRO A 11 -51.33 12.72 19.60
C PRO A 11 -50.71 11.45 19.02
N ALA A 12 -49.46 11.16 19.43
CA ALA A 12 -48.72 10.00 18.96
C ALA A 12 -49.52 8.71 19.23
N THR A 13 -49.83 7.97 18.18
CA THR A 13 -50.59 6.73 18.30
C THR A 13 -49.66 5.57 18.72
N PRO A 14 -50.19 4.50 19.34
CA PRO A 14 -49.40 3.30 19.64
C PRO A 14 -48.72 2.71 18.38
N ALA A 15 -49.35 2.86 17.22
CA ALA A 15 -48.79 2.47 15.93
C ALA A 15 -47.54 3.30 15.55
N ASP A 16 -47.49 4.59 15.91
CA ASP A 16 -46.32 5.43 15.67
C ASP A 16 -45.14 5.05 16.58
N LEU A 17 -45.42 4.64 17.82
CA LEU A 17 -44.41 4.10 18.74
C LEU A 17 -43.85 2.77 18.24
N LEU A 18 -44.70 1.88 17.72
CA LEU A 18 -44.28 0.62 17.10
C LEU A 18 -43.40 0.86 15.86
N ARG A 19 -43.84 1.71 14.92
CA ARG A 19 -43.02 2.08 13.75
C ARG A 19 -41.69 2.71 14.13
N ALA A 20 -41.67 3.54 15.18
CA ALA A 20 -40.43 4.12 15.69
C ALA A 20 -39.49 3.05 16.25
N ARG A 21 -40.01 2.07 17.01
CA ARG A 21 -39.24 0.93 17.55
C ARG A 21 -38.72 0.02 16.45
N ASP A 22 -39.53 -0.31 15.45
CA ASP A 22 -39.12 -1.16 14.33
C ASP A 22 -38.01 -0.50 13.52
N ARG A 23 -38.15 0.80 13.24
CA ARG A 23 -37.11 1.57 12.56
C ARG A 23 -35.81 1.60 13.36
N ASP A 24 -35.92 1.80 14.67
CA ASP A 24 -34.75 1.85 15.55
C ASP A 24 -34.07 0.47 15.68
N HIS A 25 -34.85 -0.61 15.68
CA HIS A 25 -34.35 -1.99 15.66
C HIS A 25 -33.63 -2.33 14.34
N LEU A 26 -34.19 -1.92 13.20
CA LEU A 26 -33.57 -2.07 11.88
C LEU A 26 -32.25 -1.30 11.79
N LEU A 27 -32.24 -0.03 12.23
CA LEU A 27 -31.04 0.81 12.26
C LEU A 27 -29.96 0.23 13.16
N ARG A 28 -30.31 -0.28 14.36
CA ARG A 28 -29.33 -0.93 15.27
C ARG A 28 -28.72 -2.17 14.63
N THR A 29 -29.51 -3.00 13.96
CA THR A 29 -29.03 -4.23 13.33
C THR A 29 -28.13 -3.92 12.12
N GLU A 30 -28.50 -2.95 11.29
CA GLU A 30 -27.65 -2.47 10.18
C GLU A 30 -26.34 -1.85 10.68
N LEU A 31 -26.39 -1.05 11.73
CA LEU A 31 -25.21 -0.37 12.29
C LEU A 31 -24.24 -1.37 12.94
N THR A 32 -24.74 -2.41 13.62
CA THR A 32 -23.91 -3.51 14.12
C THR A 32 -23.19 -4.23 12.98
N ARG A 33 -23.90 -4.59 11.89
CA ARG A 33 -23.30 -5.22 10.70
C ARG A 33 -22.21 -4.35 10.06
N VAL A 34 -22.44 -3.03 9.97
CA VAL A 34 -21.45 -2.09 9.43
C VAL A 34 -20.20 -2.02 10.30
N ARG A 35 -20.35 -2.01 11.63
CA ARG A 35 -19.23 -2.00 12.57
C ARG A 35 -18.43 -3.29 12.52
N GLU A 36 -19.10 -4.44 12.50
CA GLU A 36 -18.46 -5.75 12.34
C GLU A 36 -17.69 -5.84 11.03
N ALA A 37 -18.30 -5.39 9.93
CA ALA A 37 -17.62 -5.32 8.63
C ALA A 37 -16.39 -4.41 8.69
N ALA A 38 -16.48 -3.23 9.31
CA ALA A 38 -15.35 -2.31 9.45
C ALA A 38 -14.19 -2.92 10.26
N VAL A 39 -14.49 -3.64 11.35
CA VAL A 39 -13.49 -4.36 12.14
C VAL A 39 -12.86 -5.50 11.34
N ALA A 40 -13.66 -6.27 10.59
CA ALA A 40 -13.17 -7.33 9.72
C ALA A 40 -12.22 -6.79 8.65
N TRP A 41 -12.56 -5.68 8.00
CA TRP A 41 -11.69 -5.01 7.03
C TRP A 41 -10.38 -4.50 7.64
N ARG A 42 -10.42 -3.92 8.86
CA ARG A 42 -9.21 -3.51 9.57
C ARG A 42 -8.29 -4.70 9.86
N ASN A 43 -8.85 -5.80 10.36
CA ASN A 43 -8.10 -7.00 10.67
C ASN A 43 -7.52 -7.65 9.40
N GLY A 44 -8.30 -7.67 8.31
CA GLY A 44 -7.85 -8.12 7.00
C GLY A 44 -6.68 -7.29 6.46
N LEU A 45 -6.73 -5.96 6.58
CA LEU A 45 -5.61 -5.07 6.22
C LEU A 45 -4.37 -5.35 7.07
N GLY A 46 -4.53 -5.58 8.38
CA GLY A 46 -3.43 -5.97 9.26
C GLY A 46 -2.79 -7.31 8.85
N ALA A 47 -3.60 -8.31 8.55
CA ALA A 47 -3.12 -9.62 8.08
C ALA A 47 -2.39 -9.50 6.74
N LEU A 48 -2.89 -8.69 5.81
CA LEU A 48 -2.26 -8.46 4.50
C LEU A 48 -0.89 -7.79 4.63
N LEU A 49 -0.75 -6.79 5.51
CA LEU A 49 0.53 -6.15 5.80
C LEU A 49 1.51 -7.12 6.48
N ALA A 50 1.04 -7.94 7.43
CA ALA A 50 1.86 -8.96 8.07
C ALA A 50 2.36 -10.01 7.06
N ALA A 51 1.50 -10.46 6.14
CA ALA A 51 1.88 -11.39 5.08
C ALA A 51 2.92 -10.77 4.14
N LEU A 52 2.79 -9.48 3.78
CA LEU A 52 3.76 -8.74 2.97
C LEU A 52 5.14 -8.68 3.65
N ILE A 53 5.19 -8.36 4.94
CA ILE A 53 6.43 -8.31 5.72
C ILE A 53 7.05 -9.71 5.78
N GLY A 54 6.26 -10.74 6.09
CA GLY A 54 6.71 -12.13 6.13
C GLY A 54 7.28 -12.59 4.79
N PHE A 55 6.59 -12.30 3.68
CA PHE A 55 7.06 -12.61 2.33
C PHE A 55 8.37 -11.89 2.00
N SER A 56 8.52 -10.64 2.42
CA SER A 56 9.74 -9.84 2.20
C SER A 56 10.96 -10.45 2.92
N LEU A 57 10.77 -11.09 4.08
CA LEU A 57 11.84 -11.76 4.82
C LEU A 57 12.28 -13.09 4.16
N ILE A 58 11.39 -13.75 3.42
CA ILE A 58 11.62 -15.08 2.84
C ILE A 58 12.38 -15.02 1.49
N LYS A 59 12.57 -13.84 0.88
CA LYS A 59 13.20 -13.70 -0.45
C LYS A 59 14.41 -12.75 -0.42
N GLY A 60 15.60 -13.31 -0.18
CA GLY A 60 16.90 -12.63 -0.22
C GLY A 60 17.36 -12.09 -1.60
N ARG A 61 16.46 -11.68 -2.49
CA ARG A 61 16.77 -10.96 -3.73
C ARG A 61 15.91 -9.68 -3.90
N ALA A 62 15.36 -9.16 -2.81
CA ALA A 62 14.61 -7.89 -2.77
C ALA A 62 15.52 -6.64 -2.90
N ASP A 63 16.65 -6.74 -3.61
CA ASP A 63 17.43 -5.56 -3.94
C ASP A 63 16.67 -4.78 -5.01
N ILE A 64 15.82 -3.86 -4.57
CA ILE A 64 15.26 -2.80 -5.42
C ILE A 64 16.40 -2.08 -6.17
N GLY A 65 17.62 -2.06 -5.60
CA GLY A 65 18.84 -1.55 -6.23
C GLY A 65 19.33 -2.33 -7.47
N GLN A 66 18.84 -3.55 -7.70
CA GLN A 66 19.12 -4.31 -8.92
C GLN A 66 18.12 -4.00 -10.05
N LEU A 67 17.08 -3.20 -9.82
CA LEU A 67 16.19 -2.74 -10.89
C LEU A 67 16.79 -1.52 -11.59
N SER A 68 16.46 -1.34 -12.87
CA SER A 68 16.75 -0.08 -13.55
C SER A 68 16.14 1.11 -12.80
N GLN A 69 16.83 2.25 -12.82
CA GLN A 69 16.52 3.39 -11.93
C GLN A 69 15.06 3.86 -12.01
N GLY A 70 14.47 3.90 -13.22
CA GLY A 70 13.06 4.28 -13.39
C GLY A 70 12.08 3.29 -12.74
N TRP A 71 12.38 1.99 -12.81
CA TRP A 71 11.53 0.96 -12.20
C TRP A 71 11.68 0.92 -10.68
N ALA A 72 12.89 1.13 -10.16
CA ALA A 72 13.12 1.26 -8.73
C ALA A 72 12.32 2.44 -8.12
N VAL A 73 12.29 3.59 -8.80
CA VAL A 73 11.46 4.74 -8.41
C VAL A 73 9.98 4.38 -8.47
N GLY A 74 9.53 3.70 -9.52
CA GLY A 74 8.15 3.23 -9.66
C GLY A 74 7.71 2.33 -8.50
N VAL A 75 8.54 1.37 -8.09
CA VAL A 75 8.28 0.50 -6.93
C VAL A 75 8.17 1.34 -5.65
N GLY A 76 9.10 2.28 -5.44
CA GLY A 76 9.06 3.18 -4.28
C GLY A 76 7.79 4.02 -4.20
N VAL A 77 7.35 4.60 -5.33
CA VAL A 77 6.11 5.38 -5.42
C VAL A 77 4.89 4.50 -5.17
N ALA A 78 4.84 3.29 -5.73
CA ALA A 78 3.74 2.35 -5.50
C ALA A 78 3.63 1.94 -4.02
N LEU A 79 4.76 1.64 -3.36
CA LEU A 79 4.80 1.32 -1.94
C LEU A 79 4.35 2.50 -1.07
N LEU A 80 4.78 3.72 -1.39
CA LEU A 80 4.36 4.92 -0.69
C LEU A 80 2.85 5.18 -0.86
N ALA A 81 2.34 5.03 -2.09
CA ALA A 81 0.92 5.16 -2.38
C ALA A 81 0.09 4.10 -1.63
N ALA A 82 0.57 2.85 -1.58
CA ALA A 82 -0.03 1.79 -0.78
C ALA A 82 -0.10 2.17 0.71
N LEU A 83 1.00 2.67 1.28
CA LEU A 83 1.07 3.05 2.68
C LEU A 83 0.06 4.17 3.01
N ILE A 84 0.02 5.22 2.18
CA ILE A 84 -0.91 6.33 2.37
C ILE A 84 -2.36 5.85 2.23
N ALA A 85 -2.66 5.06 1.18
CA ALA A 85 -4.00 4.52 0.97
C ALA A 85 -4.44 3.61 2.12
N GLY A 86 -3.55 2.74 2.60
CA GLY A 86 -3.79 1.85 3.74
C GLY A 86 -4.04 2.62 5.03
N ALA A 87 -3.23 3.64 5.34
CA ALA A 87 -3.37 4.46 6.54
C ALA A 87 -4.67 5.26 6.53
N VAL A 88 -4.99 5.93 5.41
CA VAL A 88 -6.25 6.68 5.28
C VAL A 88 -7.46 5.73 5.30
N GLY A 89 -7.38 4.59 4.63
CA GLY A 89 -8.41 3.55 4.65
C GLY A 89 -8.66 3.03 6.07
N ALA A 90 -7.61 2.69 6.81
CA ALA A 90 -7.70 2.25 8.21
C ALA A 90 -8.33 3.33 9.11
N LEU A 91 -7.95 4.60 8.96
CA LEU A 91 -8.54 5.71 9.72
C LEU A 91 -10.03 5.88 9.42
N LEU A 92 -10.44 5.74 8.16
CA LEU A 92 -11.86 5.81 7.77
C LEU A 92 -12.65 4.62 8.32
N LEU A 93 -12.08 3.42 8.29
CA LEU A 93 -12.69 2.21 8.87
C LEU A 93 -12.83 2.32 10.40
N ILE A 94 -11.81 2.84 11.10
CA ILE A 94 -11.86 3.09 12.55
C ILE A 94 -12.93 4.14 12.87
N ARG A 95 -13.00 5.23 12.09
CA ARG A 95 -14.04 6.27 12.25
C ARG A 95 -15.45 5.71 11.98
N ALA A 96 -15.60 4.80 11.02
CA ALA A 96 -16.87 4.12 10.77
C ALA A 96 -17.24 3.13 11.88
N ALA A 97 -16.26 2.41 12.44
CA ALA A 97 -16.47 1.42 13.50
C ALA A 97 -16.83 2.05 14.85
N HIS A 98 -16.12 3.10 15.26
CA HIS A 98 -16.26 3.69 16.59
C HIS A 98 -17.11 4.97 16.62
N GLY A 99 -17.53 5.48 15.46
CA GLY A 99 -18.16 6.80 15.35
C GLY A 99 -17.14 7.94 15.52
N ARG A 100 -17.53 9.17 15.16
CA ARG A 100 -16.70 10.35 15.45
C ARG A 100 -16.80 10.65 16.96
N PRO A 101 -15.67 10.80 17.70
CA PRO A 101 -15.72 11.43 19.00
C PRO A 101 -16.05 12.92 18.79
N ARG A 102 -17.34 13.25 18.75
CA ARG A 102 -17.80 14.62 18.92
C ARG A 102 -17.96 14.84 20.42
N ILE A 103 -17.19 15.79 20.96
CA ILE A 103 -17.53 16.42 22.24
C ILE A 103 -18.80 17.22 21.96
N ALA A 104 -19.95 16.58 22.16
CA ALA A 104 -21.24 17.26 22.11
C ALA A 104 -21.42 17.99 23.44
N SER A 105 -21.23 19.30 23.44
CA SER A 105 -21.72 20.18 24.51
C SER A 105 -23.23 19.96 24.65
N ALA A 106 -23.68 19.71 25.88
CA ALA A 106 -25.06 19.32 26.21
C ALA A 106 -26.13 20.33 25.74
N ASP A 107 -25.74 21.55 25.36
CA ASP A 107 -26.63 22.63 24.95
C ASP A 107 -26.97 22.66 23.44
N THR A 108 -26.44 21.75 22.63
CA THR A 108 -26.64 21.75 21.15
C THR A 108 -27.28 20.47 20.63
N VAL A 109 -28.29 19.95 21.33
CA VAL A 109 -29.13 18.86 20.83
C VAL A 109 -30.11 19.42 19.80
N LEU A 110 -29.67 19.49 18.54
CA LEU A 110 -30.57 19.64 17.40
C LEU A 110 -31.54 18.45 17.35
N PRO A 111 -32.79 18.60 16.88
CA PRO A 111 -33.79 17.54 16.98
C PRO A 111 -33.45 16.27 16.17
N GLY A 112 -32.83 15.29 16.83
CA GLY A 112 -33.23 13.88 17.03
C GLY A 112 -33.49 12.92 15.86
N ARG A 113 -33.45 13.30 14.58
CA ARG A 113 -33.57 12.32 13.46
C ARG A 113 -32.85 12.71 12.18
N ALA A 114 -32.86 13.99 11.82
CA ALA A 114 -32.17 14.48 10.62
C ALA A 114 -30.64 14.50 10.83
N ALA A 115 -30.18 14.84 12.04
CA ALA A 115 -28.77 14.77 12.42
C ALA A 115 -28.27 13.33 12.40
N ASP A 116 -29.02 12.39 12.98
CA ASP A 116 -28.69 10.96 12.97
C ASP A 116 -28.67 10.37 11.56
N HIS A 117 -29.59 10.81 10.68
CA HIS A 117 -29.59 10.37 9.28
C HIS A 117 -28.38 10.89 8.49
N MET A 118 -27.99 12.16 8.68
CA MET A 118 -26.79 12.71 8.05
C MET A 118 -25.51 12.05 8.58
N GLU A 119 -25.47 11.71 9.87
CA GLU A 119 -24.34 11.03 10.50
C GLU A 119 -24.24 9.56 10.03
N ALA A 120 -25.37 8.87 9.84
CA ALA A 120 -25.41 7.54 9.24
C ALA A 120 -24.95 7.53 7.78
N LEU A 121 -25.37 8.51 6.96
CA LEU A 121 -24.89 8.64 5.58
C LEU A 121 -23.40 9.00 5.51
N ALA A 122 -22.91 9.84 6.42
CA ALA A 122 -21.49 10.14 6.55
C ALA A 122 -20.68 8.90 6.94
N ALA A 123 -21.17 8.09 7.88
CA ALA A 123 -20.52 6.83 8.26
C ALA A 123 -20.49 5.82 7.10
N ALA A 124 -21.59 5.67 6.36
CA ALA A 124 -21.67 4.77 5.20
C ALA A 124 -20.77 5.21 4.03
N THR A 125 -20.61 6.53 3.81
CA THR A 125 -19.67 7.04 2.79
C THR A 125 -18.22 6.88 3.23
N MET A 126 -17.90 7.06 4.52
CA MET A 126 -16.57 6.77 5.05
C MET A 126 -16.23 5.28 4.97
N LEU A 127 -17.18 4.38 5.24
CA LEU A 127 -17.00 2.95 5.10
C LEU A 127 -16.67 2.57 3.65
N ARG A 128 -17.49 3.02 2.69
CA ARG A 128 -17.26 2.75 1.26
C ARG A 128 -15.90 3.29 0.79
N ARG A 129 -15.55 4.52 1.18
CA ARG A 129 -14.24 5.11 0.89
C ARG A 129 -13.09 4.32 1.52
N GLY A 130 -13.26 3.89 2.77
CA GLY A 130 -12.31 3.04 3.49
C GLY A 130 -12.05 1.73 2.75
N ILE A 131 -13.11 1.03 2.34
CA ILE A 131 -13.01 -0.21 1.56
C ILE A 131 -12.30 0.06 0.23
N THR A 132 -12.67 1.11 -0.52
CA THR A 132 -12.00 1.42 -1.79
C THR A 132 -10.52 1.73 -1.61
N LEU A 133 -10.14 2.44 -0.55
CA LEU A 133 -8.75 2.74 -0.23
C LEU A 133 -7.96 1.49 0.18
N THR A 134 -8.59 0.56 0.92
CA THR A 134 -7.98 -0.74 1.24
C THR A 134 -7.74 -1.56 -0.02
N LEU A 135 -8.71 -1.62 -0.95
CA LEU A 135 -8.54 -2.30 -2.23
C LEU A 135 -7.43 -1.68 -3.09
N LEU A 136 -7.36 -0.33 -3.14
CA LEU A 136 -6.27 0.37 -3.82
C LEU A 136 -4.91 0.08 -3.19
N CYS A 137 -4.84 0.06 -1.85
CA CYS A 137 -3.63 -0.33 -1.12
C CYS A 137 -3.18 -1.74 -1.53
N THR A 138 -4.10 -2.71 -1.52
CA THR A 138 -3.81 -4.08 -1.98
C THR A 138 -3.33 -4.11 -3.42
N ALA A 139 -3.97 -3.37 -4.33
CA ALA A 139 -3.57 -3.30 -5.73
C ALA A 139 -2.15 -2.73 -5.89
N PHE A 140 -1.81 -1.65 -5.17
CA PHE A 140 -0.46 -1.08 -5.20
C PHE A 140 0.59 -2.03 -4.62
N LEU A 141 0.27 -2.77 -3.56
CA LEU A 141 1.19 -3.77 -3.00
C LEU A 141 1.45 -4.91 -3.98
N VAL A 142 0.40 -5.44 -4.62
CA VAL A 142 0.53 -6.47 -5.65
C VAL A 142 1.37 -5.95 -6.82
N ALA A 143 1.10 -4.72 -7.28
CA ALA A 143 1.87 -4.09 -8.36
C ALA A 143 3.35 -3.94 -7.96
N ALA A 144 3.66 -3.45 -6.76
CA ALA A 144 5.02 -3.31 -6.26
C ALA A 144 5.77 -4.66 -6.22
N VAL A 145 5.12 -5.71 -5.72
CA VAL A 145 5.68 -7.07 -5.70
C VAL A 145 5.91 -7.58 -7.12
N ALA A 146 4.92 -7.45 -8.01
CA ALA A 146 5.05 -7.87 -9.40
C ALA A 146 6.19 -7.13 -10.11
N THR A 147 6.28 -5.80 -9.94
CA THR A 147 7.35 -5.00 -10.54
C THR A 147 8.72 -5.35 -10.00
N THR A 148 8.82 -5.76 -8.72
CA THR A 148 10.09 -6.19 -8.13
C THR A 148 10.60 -7.49 -8.75
N TRP A 149 9.68 -8.39 -9.12
CA TRP A 149 10.04 -9.72 -9.66
C TRP A 149 10.17 -9.76 -11.18
N TYR A 150 9.34 -8.99 -11.88
CA TYR A 150 9.29 -8.97 -13.34
C TYR A 150 9.92 -7.70 -13.94
N GLY A 151 10.41 -6.78 -13.10
CA GLY A 151 11.06 -5.54 -13.54
C GLY A 151 12.41 -5.80 -14.20
N PRO A 152 12.77 -5.01 -15.23
CA PRO A 152 14.06 -5.15 -15.89
C PRO A 152 15.20 -4.83 -14.94
N ALA A 153 16.16 -5.74 -14.85
CA ALA A 153 17.36 -5.56 -14.06
C ALA A 153 18.17 -4.36 -14.59
N ARG A 154 18.84 -3.66 -13.69
CA ARG A 154 19.85 -2.65 -14.02
C ARG A 154 20.93 -3.31 -14.84
N HIS A 155 21.43 -2.61 -15.87
CA HIS A 155 22.57 -3.08 -16.62
C HIS A 155 23.72 -3.29 -15.63
N ARG A 156 24.30 -4.50 -15.63
CA ARG A 156 25.45 -4.78 -14.78
C ARG A 156 26.59 -3.87 -15.24
N PRO A 157 27.28 -3.14 -14.35
CA PRO A 157 28.43 -2.35 -14.75
C PRO A 157 29.42 -3.29 -15.43
N ALA A 158 29.87 -2.89 -16.61
CA ALA A 158 30.96 -3.59 -17.27
C ALA A 158 32.27 -3.23 -16.57
N LEU A 159 33.21 -4.16 -16.57
CA LEU A 159 34.54 -3.97 -16.02
C LEU A 159 35.52 -3.90 -17.18
N ARG A 160 36.27 -2.80 -17.22
CA ARG A 160 37.40 -2.60 -18.12
C ARG A 160 38.68 -2.92 -17.34
N ILE A 161 39.33 -4.02 -17.70
CA ILE A 161 40.60 -4.45 -17.12
C ILE A 161 41.70 -4.16 -18.13
N THR A 162 42.73 -3.44 -17.69
CA THR A 162 43.95 -3.25 -18.47
C THR A 162 45.02 -4.21 -17.94
N THR A 163 45.55 -5.04 -18.82
CA THR A 163 46.68 -5.93 -18.55
C THR A 163 47.81 -5.60 -19.53
N PRO A 164 49.06 -6.06 -19.28
CA PRO A 164 50.14 -5.92 -20.24
C PRO A 164 49.86 -6.54 -21.61
N ALA A 165 48.96 -7.54 -21.67
CA ALA A 165 48.55 -8.22 -22.90
C ALA A 165 47.46 -7.47 -23.68
N GLY A 166 46.82 -6.47 -23.07
CA GLY A 166 45.74 -5.68 -23.69
C GLY A 166 44.63 -5.30 -22.71
N THR A 167 43.66 -4.55 -23.22
CA THR A 167 42.47 -4.11 -22.48
C THR A 167 41.29 -5.02 -22.79
N VAL A 168 40.67 -5.59 -21.76
CA VAL A 168 39.48 -6.45 -21.87
C VAL A 168 38.32 -5.72 -21.20
N CYS A 169 37.18 -5.62 -21.90
CA CYS A 169 35.96 -5.03 -21.36
C CYS A 169 34.81 -6.03 -21.45
N GLY A 170 34.12 -6.27 -20.33
CA GLY A 170 32.97 -7.17 -20.30
C GLY A 170 32.20 -7.13 -19.00
N SER A 171 31.10 -7.88 -18.93
CA SER A 171 30.33 -8.03 -17.69
C SER A 171 30.87 -9.20 -16.85
N VAL A 172 30.92 -9.05 -15.53
CA VAL A 172 31.42 -10.12 -14.64
C VAL A 172 30.45 -11.30 -14.60
N VAL A 173 30.97 -12.48 -14.93
CA VAL A 173 30.25 -13.76 -14.81
C VAL A 173 30.62 -14.45 -13.50
N ARG A 174 31.92 -14.53 -13.20
CA ARG A 174 32.44 -15.24 -12.02
C ARG A 174 33.74 -14.62 -11.52
N VAL A 175 33.93 -14.65 -10.21
CA VAL A 175 35.20 -14.33 -9.53
C VAL A 175 35.59 -15.58 -8.75
N ASP A 176 36.78 -16.13 -8.99
CA ASP A 176 37.30 -17.24 -8.19
C ASP A 176 38.82 -17.10 -8.03
N ARG A 177 39.31 -17.15 -6.79
CA ARG A 177 40.75 -17.15 -6.40
C ARG A 177 41.67 -16.26 -7.27
N GLY A 178 41.31 -15.00 -7.45
CA GLY A 178 42.13 -14.02 -8.20
C GLY A 178 41.94 -14.05 -9.72
N THR A 179 41.11 -14.94 -10.26
CA THR A 179 40.71 -14.96 -11.66
C THR A 179 39.32 -14.38 -11.82
N LEU A 180 39.18 -13.38 -12.71
CA LEU A 180 37.90 -12.79 -13.10
C LEU A 180 37.47 -13.32 -14.46
N VAL A 181 36.28 -13.91 -14.54
CA VAL A 181 35.67 -14.31 -15.81
C VAL A 181 34.74 -13.19 -16.27
N LEU A 182 35.12 -12.56 -17.38
CA LEU A 182 34.36 -11.51 -18.06
C LEU A 182 33.66 -12.10 -19.28
N ARG A 183 32.38 -11.79 -19.46
CA ARG A 183 31.67 -12.02 -20.72
C ARG A 183 31.83 -10.81 -21.62
N THR A 184 32.50 -11.02 -22.75
CA THR A 184 32.77 -10.04 -23.81
C THR A 184 31.91 -10.35 -25.04
N ALA A 185 31.99 -9.53 -26.09
CA ALA A 185 31.28 -9.80 -27.34
C ALA A 185 31.76 -11.10 -28.02
N ASP A 186 33.04 -11.45 -27.84
CA ASP A 186 33.69 -12.60 -28.48
C ASP A 186 33.62 -13.89 -27.62
N GLY A 187 33.03 -13.81 -26.42
CA GLY A 187 32.88 -14.94 -25.51
C GLY A 187 33.33 -14.65 -24.08
N GLU A 188 33.47 -15.71 -23.28
CA GLU A 188 33.96 -15.61 -21.91
C GLU A 188 35.49 -15.63 -21.88
N ILE A 189 36.09 -14.62 -21.25
CA ILE A 189 37.54 -14.47 -21.10
C ILE A 189 37.87 -14.48 -19.61
N ALA A 190 38.70 -15.44 -19.20
CA ALA A 190 39.28 -15.47 -17.86
C ALA A 190 40.51 -14.55 -17.82
N THR A 191 40.50 -13.57 -16.92
CA THR A 191 41.56 -12.60 -16.73
C THR A 191 42.12 -12.73 -15.33
N ASP A 192 43.44 -12.84 -15.17
CA ASP A 192 44.07 -12.89 -13.87
C ASP A 192 44.22 -11.46 -13.31
N LEU A 193 43.57 -11.20 -12.16
CA LEU A 193 43.60 -9.90 -11.49
C LEU A 193 45.00 -9.54 -10.97
N THR A 194 45.88 -10.51 -10.74
CA THR A 194 47.26 -10.24 -10.30
C THR A 194 48.09 -9.56 -11.38
N THR A 195 47.70 -9.72 -12.64
CA THR A 195 48.35 -9.09 -13.80
C THR A 195 47.68 -7.79 -14.24
N ALA A 196 46.59 -7.38 -13.58
CA ALA A 196 45.87 -6.17 -13.92
C ALA A 196 46.63 -4.92 -13.46
N SER A 197 46.95 -4.04 -14.40
CA SER A 197 47.55 -2.73 -14.10
C SER A 197 46.50 -1.69 -13.75
N ALA A 198 45.27 -1.84 -14.25
CA ALA A 198 44.14 -0.99 -13.90
C ALA A 198 42.82 -1.74 -14.01
N VAL A 199 41.91 -1.48 -13.06
CA VAL A 199 40.54 -2.01 -13.04
C VAL A 199 39.59 -0.82 -12.92
N GLN A 200 38.72 -0.64 -13.92
CA GLN A 200 37.73 0.45 -13.95
C GLN A 200 36.32 -0.11 -14.17
N ALA A 201 35.37 0.34 -13.36
CA ALA A 201 33.95 0.13 -13.63
C ALA A 201 33.49 1.11 -14.71
N VAL A 202 32.94 0.60 -15.80
CA VAL A 202 32.43 1.38 -16.93
C VAL A 202 30.95 1.05 -17.17
N GLU A 203 30.17 2.06 -17.56
CA GLU A 203 28.74 1.91 -17.87
C GLU A 203 28.53 1.03 -19.12
N THR A 204 29.40 1.17 -20.12
CA THR A 204 29.35 0.38 -21.37
C THR A 204 30.73 0.06 -21.91
N CYS A 205 30.86 -1.09 -22.59
CA CYS A 205 32.03 -1.42 -23.39
C CYS A 205 31.88 -0.86 -24.81
N GLY A 206 31.85 0.47 -24.90
CA GLY A 206 32.09 1.20 -26.15
C GLY A 206 33.50 1.79 -26.09
N GLY A 207 34.23 1.75 -27.22
CA GLY A 207 35.62 2.21 -27.34
C GLY A 207 35.86 3.57 -26.68
#